data_AF-A0A7G1I1A3-F1
#
_entry.id   AF-A0A7G1I1A3-F1
#
_cell.length_a   1.000
_cell.length_b   1.000
_cell.length_c   1.000
_cell.angle_alpha   90.00
_cell.angle_beta   90.00
_cell.angle_gamma   90.00
#
_symmetry.space_group_name_H-M   'P 1'
#
loop_
_entity.id
_entity.type
_entity.pdbx_description
1 polymer ?
#
loop_
_entity_poly.entity_id
_entity_poly.type
_entity_poly.pdbx_seq_one_letter_code
_entity_poly.pdbx_strand_id
1 'polypeptide(L)'
;MTGSAQQYLATHPGANQVVMAAYGQPRGEAASNIRNYFTAHPNEYYDLRGILAPIGDTERQCNVTALPPHLESAYHEFMAG
;
A
#
# COMPACT_ATOMS: atom_id res chain seq x y z
N MET A 1 12.90 -1.53 4.46
CA MET A 1 12.33 -0.18 4.62
C MET A 1 10.80 -0.26 4.62
N THR A 2 10.20 -0.83 5.67
CA THR A 2 8.73 -0.84 5.88
C THR A 2 8.20 0.47 6.50
N GLY A 3 9.11 1.37 6.88
CA GLY A 3 8.79 2.57 7.64
C GLY A 3 7.95 3.61 6.90
N SER A 4 8.09 3.75 5.58
CA SER A 4 7.43 4.85 4.86
C SER A 4 5.92 4.66 4.72
N ALA A 5 5.47 3.43 4.44
CA ALA A 5 4.04 3.09 4.42
C ALA A 5 3.43 3.15 5.83
N GLN A 6 4.12 2.63 6.85
CA GLN A 6 3.65 2.72 8.24
C GLN A 6 3.58 4.18 8.73
N GLN A 7 4.54 5.02 8.35
CA GLN A 7 4.53 6.45 8.70
C GLN A 7 3.42 7.20 7.98
N TYR A 8 3.13 6.85 6.73
CA TYR A 8 1.99 7.41 6.01
C TYR A 8 0.66 7.03 6.68
N LEU A 9 0.48 5.76 7.04
CA LEU A 9 -0.70 5.30 7.77
C LEU A 9 -0.79 6.01 9.15
N ALA A 10 0.33 6.30 9.79
CA ALA A 10 0.35 7.07 11.03
C ALA A 10 -0.13 8.53 10.86
N THR A 11 0.12 9.16 9.70
CA THR A 11 -0.37 10.51 9.39
C THR A 11 -1.77 10.51 8.77
N HIS A 12 -2.27 9.35 8.30
CA HIS A 12 -3.57 9.19 7.65
C HIS A 12 -4.45 8.20 8.44
N PRO A 13 -5.18 8.68 9.47
CA PRO A 13 -5.99 7.81 10.31
C PRO A 13 -7.11 7.10 9.52
N GLY A 14 -7.66 7.71 8.47
CA GLY A 14 -8.66 7.10 7.59
C GLY A 14 -8.10 5.87 6.85
N ALA A 15 -6.96 6.03 6.17
CA ALA A 15 -6.28 4.92 5.49
C ALA A 15 -5.88 3.81 6.48
N ASN A 16 -5.36 4.19 7.65
CA ASN A 16 -4.99 3.23 8.69
C ASN A 16 -6.20 2.43 9.20
N GLN A 17 -7.36 3.05 9.37
CA GLN A 17 -8.58 2.35 9.77
C GLN A 17 -9.01 1.32 8.73
N VAL A 18 -8.97 1.66 7.44
CA VAL A 18 -9.33 0.72 6.37
C VAL A 18 -8.35 -0.44 6.29
N VAL A 19 -7.05 -0.16 6.39
CA VAL A 19 -6.01 -1.21 6.40
C VAL A 19 -6.12 -2.09 7.65
N MET A 20 -6.36 -1.52 8.82
CA MET A 20 -6.60 -2.27 10.07
C MET A 20 -7.85 -3.14 9.99
N ALA A 21 -8.95 -2.63 9.43
CA ALA A 21 -10.16 -3.42 9.20
C ALA A 21 -9.90 -4.56 8.22
N ALA A 22 -9.11 -4.30 7.16
CA ALA A 22 -8.72 -5.28 6.16
C ALA A 22 -7.89 -6.45 6.73
N TYR A 23 -7.11 -6.25 7.81
CA TYR A 23 -6.38 -7.34 8.47
C TYR A 23 -7.31 -8.44 9.01
N GLY A 24 -8.55 -8.12 9.39
CA GLY A 24 -9.55 -9.07 9.85
C GLY A 24 -10.39 -9.69 8.74
N GLN A 25 -10.24 -9.22 7.49
CA GLN A 25 -11.06 -9.61 6.35
C GLN A 25 -10.34 -10.61 5.43
N PRO A 26 -11.09 -11.42 4.66
CA PRO A 26 -10.50 -12.21 3.59
C PRO A 26 -9.81 -11.31 2.55
N ARG A 27 -8.65 -11.74 2.02
CA ARG A 27 -7.80 -10.93 1.14
C ARG A 27 -8.54 -10.25 -0.02
N GLY A 28 -9.50 -10.93 -0.63
CA GLY A 28 -10.29 -10.35 -1.73
C GLY A 28 -11.17 -9.17 -1.28
N GLU A 29 -11.79 -9.28 -0.11
CA GLU A 29 -12.64 -8.23 0.45
C GLU A 29 -11.80 -7.07 1.01
N ALA A 30 -10.69 -7.39 1.68
CA ALA A 30 -9.67 -6.45 2.10
C ALA A 30 -9.16 -5.59 0.93
N ALA A 31 -8.75 -6.23 -0.18
CA ALA A 31 -8.28 -5.53 -1.38
C ALA A 31 -9.39 -4.65 -1.97
N SER A 32 -10.63 -5.14 -2.05
CA SER A 32 -11.76 -4.35 -2.57
C SER A 32 -12.07 -3.13 -1.70
N ASN A 33 -12.07 -3.28 -0.37
CA ASN A 33 -12.31 -2.18 0.56
C ASN A 33 -11.21 -1.12 0.52
N ILE A 34 -9.95 -1.54 0.52
CA ILE A 34 -8.80 -0.66 0.36
C ILE A 34 -8.91 0.12 -0.97
N ARG A 35 -9.22 -0.57 -2.06
CA ARG A 35 -9.34 0.03 -3.39
C ARG A 35 -10.50 1.03 -3.47
N ASN A 36 -11.65 0.70 -2.89
CA ASN A 36 -12.80 1.62 -2.80
C ASN A 36 -12.46 2.89 -2.01
N TYR A 37 -11.74 2.75 -0.89
CA TYR A 37 -11.27 3.89 -0.11
C TYR A 37 -10.33 4.78 -0.94
N PHE A 38 -9.27 4.21 -1.52
CA PHE A 38 -8.33 4.99 -2.33
C PHE A 38 -8.94 5.56 -3.62
N THR A 39 -10.02 4.96 -4.14
CA THR A 39 -10.81 5.53 -5.25
C THR A 39 -11.57 6.79 -4.82
N ALA A 40 -12.12 6.80 -3.60
CA ALA A 40 -12.75 7.99 -3.02
C ALA A 40 -11.74 9.03 -2.53
N HIS A 41 -10.48 8.62 -2.29
CA HIS A 41 -9.39 9.44 -1.79
C HIS A 41 -8.22 9.51 -2.79
N PRO A 42 -8.40 10.09 -3.98
CA PRO A 42 -7.39 10.10 -5.03
C PRO A 42 -6.10 10.82 -4.61
N ASN A 43 -6.18 11.86 -3.79
CA ASN A 43 -4.99 12.55 -3.25
C ASN A 43 -4.13 11.60 -2.40
N GLU A 44 -4.75 10.78 -1.56
CA GLU A 44 -4.05 9.80 -0.72
C GLU A 44 -3.42 8.70 -1.59
N TYR A 45 -4.11 8.26 -2.65
CA TYR A 45 -3.57 7.30 -3.60
C TYR A 45 -2.28 7.83 -4.27
N TYR A 46 -2.28 9.08 -4.75
CA TYR A 46 -1.08 9.67 -5.37
C TYR A 46 0.06 9.86 -4.37
N ASP A 47 -0.24 10.25 -3.13
CA ASP A 47 0.77 10.39 -2.08
C ASP A 47 1.40 9.04 -1.72
N LEU A 48 0.56 8.01 -1.50
CA LEU A 48 1.02 6.65 -1.25
C LEU A 48 1.88 6.14 -2.41
N ARG A 49 1.46 6.37 -3.67
CA ARG A 49 2.22 6.01 -4.86
C ARG A 49 3.58 6.71 -4.89
N GLY A 50 3.64 7.99 -4.51
CA GLY A 50 4.90 8.75 -4.41
C GLY A 50 5.84 8.21 -3.33
N ILE A 51 5.30 7.80 -2.18
CA ILE A 51 6.06 7.19 -1.08
C ILE A 51 6.59 5.80 -1.46
N LEU A 52 5.80 5.07 -2.23
CA LEU A 52 6.08 3.71 -2.68
C LEU A 52 6.97 3.66 -3.95
N ALA A 53 7.05 4.74 -4.71
CA ALA A 53 7.88 4.86 -5.91
C ALA A 53 9.37 4.54 -5.67
N PRO A 54 10.05 5.10 -4.65
CA PRO A 54 11.46 4.80 -4.41
C PRO A 54 11.68 3.35 -3.96
N ILE A 55 10.67 2.68 -3.38
CA ILE A 55 10.80 1.27 -3.01
C ILE A 55 10.88 0.40 -4.27
N GLY A 56 9.93 0.55 -5.19
CA GLY A 56 9.94 -0.18 -6.46
C GLY A 56 11.15 0.16 -7.35
N ASP A 57 11.61 1.42 -7.32
CA ASP A 57 12.85 1.82 -8.02
C ASP A 57 14.09 1.15 -7.38
N THR A 58 14.19 1.14 -6.05
CA THR A 58 15.27 0.45 -5.33
C THR A 58 15.26 -1.05 -5.58
N GLU A 59 14.08 -1.69 -5.59
CA GLU A 59 13.95 -3.12 -5.89
C GLU A 59 14.46 -3.46 -7.29
N ARG A 60 14.09 -2.65 -8.30
CA ARG A 60 14.57 -2.82 -9.68
C ARG A 60 16.05 -2.50 -9.85
N GLN A 61 16.54 -1.42 -9.24
CA GLN A 61 17.93 -0.99 -9.37
C GLN A 61 18.90 -1.97 -8.70
N CYS A 62 18.53 -2.49 -7.53
CA CYS A 62 19.39 -3.37 -6.75
C CYS A 62 19.08 -4.86 -6.97
N ASN A 63 18.03 -5.20 -7.73
CA ASN A 63 17.50 -6.56 -7.89
C ASN A 63 17.29 -7.26 -6.53
N VAL A 64 16.81 -6.49 -5.56
CA VAL A 64 16.50 -6.95 -4.21
C VAL A 64 15.01 -6.87 -3.97
N THR A 65 14.47 -7.84 -3.25
CA THR A 65 13.10 -7.82 -2.75
C THR A 65 13.11 -7.01 -1.45
N ALA A 66 12.86 -5.72 -1.54
CA ALA A 66 12.82 -4.79 -0.40
C ALA A 66 11.52 -4.93 0.40
N LEU A 67 10.45 -5.42 -0.25
CA LEU A 67 9.19 -5.80 0.35
C LEU A 67 9.16 -7.32 0.55
N PRO A 68 8.73 -7.85 1.70
CA PRO A 68 8.49 -9.29 1.82
C PRO A 68 7.43 -9.75 0.80
N PRO A 69 7.47 -11.01 0.34
CA PRO A 69 6.68 -11.48 -0.83
C PRO A 69 5.17 -11.29 -0.69
N HIS A 70 4.64 -11.31 0.53
CA HIS A 70 3.22 -11.04 0.78
C HIS A 70 2.84 -9.56 0.57
N LEU A 71 3.76 -8.63 0.83
CA LEU A 71 3.58 -7.20 0.57
C LEU A 71 3.85 -6.86 -0.88
N GLU A 72 4.76 -7.59 -1.55
CA GLU A 72 5.03 -7.40 -2.98
C GLU A 72 3.78 -7.69 -3.82
N SER A 73 3.07 -8.79 -3.53
CA SER A 73 1.79 -9.10 -4.19
C SER A 73 0.73 -8.03 -3.96
N ALA A 74 0.58 -7.56 -2.72
CA ALA A 74 -0.37 -6.51 -2.37
C ALA A 74 0.00 -5.16 -3.03
N TYR A 75 1.30 -4.84 -3.12
CA TYR A 75 1.81 -3.66 -3.82
C TYR A 75 1.50 -3.73 -5.32
N HIS A 76 1.76 -4.89 -5.95
CA HIS A 76 1.48 -5.09 -7.36
C HIS A 76 -0.03 -5.00 -7.66
N GLU A 77 -0.88 -5.59 -6.81
CA GLU A 77 -2.34 -5.44 -6.92
C GLU A 77 -2.80 -4.00 -6.71
N PHE A 78 -2.17 -3.27 -5.79
CA PHE A 78 -2.46 -1.85 -5.56
C PHE A 78 -2.04 -0.96 -6.74
N MET A 79 -0.88 -1.23 -7.35
CA MET A 79 -0.36 -0.48 -8.51
C MET A 79 -1.02 -0.86 -9.84
N ALA A 80 -1.60 -2.06 -9.94
CA ALA A 80 -2.33 -2.53 -11.12
C ALA A 80 -3.77 -1.97 -11.22
N GLY A 81 -4.22 -1.21 -10.22
CA GLY A 81 -5.50 -0.50 -10.23
C GLY A 81 -5.38 0.97 -10.53
#